data_AF-A0A2N5RNY8-F1
#
_entry.id   AF-A0A2N5RNY8-F1
#
_cell.length_a   1.000
_cell.length_b   1.000
_cell.length_c   1.000
_cell.angle_alpha   90.00
_cell.angle_beta   90.00
_cell.angle_gamma   90.00
#
_symmetry.space_group_name_H-M   'P 1'
#
loop_
_entity.id
_entity.type
_entity.pdbx_description
1 polymer ?
#
loop_
_entity_poly.entity_id
_entity_poly.type
_entity_poly.pdbx_seq_one_letter_code
_entity_poly.pdbx_strand_id
1 'polypeptide(L)'
;MKCFKCNRETSRIYKVNLDGVEREIAYCNECLVEVLKNGLSPRRIPDESMDSLKRITKFSFDGEMKVFVEVPIQLLEKMFGEIWSPHEKENILNRRKLVFLERKLTEAIKNEDYRKASRLKQLITQIKKKTDVK
;
A
#
# COMPACT_ATOMS: atom_id res chain seq x y z
N MET A 1 -21.06 -3.71 -6.46
CA MET A 1 -20.18 -2.95 -5.52
C MET A 1 -20.59 -1.49 -5.54
N LYS A 2 -20.04 -0.65 -4.65
CA LYS A 2 -20.35 0.79 -4.61
C LYS A 2 -19.17 1.61 -5.17
N CYS A 3 -19.50 2.69 -5.87
CA CYS A 3 -18.53 3.67 -6.36
C CYS A 3 -17.80 4.30 -5.17
N PHE A 4 -16.48 4.36 -5.21
CA PHE A 4 -15.66 4.86 -4.11
C PHE A 4 -15.92 6.35 -3.78
N LYS A 5 -16.37 7.14 -4.76
CA LYS A 5 -16.64 8.57 -4.57
C LYS A 5 -18.09 8.89 -4.21
N CYS A 6 -19.05 8.37 -4.98
CA CYS A 6 -20.47 8.75 -4.83
C CYS A 6 -21.34 7.68 -4.15
N ASN A 7 -20.76 6.53 -3.79
CA ASN A 7 -21.41 5.40 -3.10
C ASN A 7 -22.61 4.76 -3.84
N ARG A 8 -22.88 5.16 -5.10
CA ARG A 8 -23.88 4.53 -5.97
C ARG A 8 -23.42 3.14 -6.39
N GLU A 9 -24.36 2.24 -6.66
CA GLU A 9 -24.03 0.92 -7.18
C GLU A 9 -23.35 1.02 -8.55
N THR A 10 -22.29 0.24 -8.73
CA THR A 10 -21.55 0.13 -9.98
C THR A 10 -21.08 -1.30 -10.19
N SER A 11 -21.11 -1.74 -11.45
CA SER A 11 -20.53 -2.99 -11.94
C SER A 11 -19.10 -2.82 -12.48
N ARG A 12 -18.61 -1.58 -12.58
CA ARG A 12 -17.29 -1.29 -13.16
C ARG A 12 -16.20 -1.35 -12.11
N ILE A 13 -15.25 -2.24 -12.32
CA ILE A 13 -14.07 -2.48 -11.48
C ILE A 13 -12.83 -2.24 -12.32
N TYR A 14 -11.91 -1.44 -11.81
CA TYR A 14 -10.65 -1.13 -12.48
C TYR A 14 -9.50 -1.67 -11.65
N LYS A 15 -8.59 -2.38 -12.30
CA LYS A 15 -7.30 -2.76 -11.71
C LYS A 15 -6.33 -1.62 -11.93
N VAL A 16 -5.81 -1.05 -10.83
CA VAL A 16 -4.84 0.03 -10.85
C VAL A 16 -3.58 -0.40 -10.10
N ASN A 17 -2.43 0.02 -10.62
CA ASN A 17 -1.16 -0.14 -9.93
C ASN A 17 -0.85 1.16 -9.18
N LEU A 18 -0.85 1.11 -7.85
CA LEU A 18 -0.55 2.25 -6.98
C LEU A 18 0.74 1.93 -6.22
N ASP A 19 1.83 2.61 -6.58
CA ASP A 19 3.16 2.47 -5.99
C ASP A 19 3.67 1.02 -5.95
N GLY A 20 3.51 0.30 -7.06
CA GLY A 20 3.97 -1.08 -7.20
C GLY A 20 3.07 -2.13 -6.53
N VAL A 21 1.88 -1.73 -6.09
CA VAL A 21 0.86 -2.61 -5.50
C VAL A 21 -0.41 -2.54 -6.35
N GLU A 22 -0.84 -3.68 -6.87
CA GLU A 22 -2.11 -3.79 -7.59
C GLU A 22 -3.30 -3.68 -6.63
N ARG A 23 -4.31 -2.93 -7.05
CA ARG A 23 -5.56 -2.72 -6.32
C ARG A 23 -6.74 -2.68 -7.27
N GLU A 24 -7.88 -3.16 -6.78
CA GLU A 24 -9.15 -3.01 -7.46
C GLU A 24 -9.92 -1.83 -6.86
N ILE A 25 -10.35 -0.92 -7.73
CA ILE A 25 -11.17 0.25 -7.38
C ILE A 25 -12.47 0.22 -8.18
N ALA A 26 -13.58 0.60 -7.54
CA ALA A 26 -14.86 0.75 -8.21
C ALA A 26 -15.22 2.23 -8.34
N TYR A 27 -15.44 2.68 -9.58
CA TYR A 27 -15.92 4.01 -9.89
C TYR A 27 -17.05 3.92 -10.92
N CYS A 28 -18.06 4.79 -10.80
CA CYS A 28 -18.95 5.06 -11.93
C CYS A 28 -18.22 5.95 -12.95
N ASN A 29 -18.74 6.01 -14.19
CA ASN A 29 -18.08 6.75 -15.27
C ASN A 29 -17.87 8.24 -14.95
N GLU A 30 -18.90 8.88 -14.40
CA GLU A 30 -18.86 10.30 -14.04
C GLU A 30 -17.76 10.59 -13.03
N CYS A 31 -17.72 9.84 -11.92
CA CYS A 31 -16.72 10.02 -10.88
C CYS A 31 -15.30 9.68 -11.35
N LEU A 32 -15.13 8.68 -12.23
CA LEU A 32 -13.82 8.36 -12.77
C LEU A 32 -13.25 9.53 -13.59
N VAL A 33 -14.05 10.08 -14.51
CA VAL A 33 -13.63 11.22 -15.35
C VAL A 33 -13.29 12.42 -14.47
N GLU A 34 -14.09 12.68 -13.44
CA GLU A 34 -13.86 13.80 -12.53
C GLU A 34 -12.57 13.63 -11.72
N VAL A 35 -12.28 12.42 -11.21
CA VAL A 35 -11.03 12.12 -10.48
C VAL A 35 -9.81 12.27 -11.39
N LEU A 36 -9.91 11.84 -12.65
CA LEU A 36 -8.82 11.98 -13.63
C LEU A 36 -8.59 13.44 -14.03
N LYS A 37 -9.66 14.25 -14.14
CA LYS A 37 -9.57 15.67 -14.51
C LYS A 37 -9.12 16.56 -13.35
N ASN A 38 -9.64 16.32 -12.15
CA ASN A 38 -9.43 17.15 -10.96
C ASN A 38 -8.39 16.53 -10.01
N GLY A 39 -7.37 15.86 -10.57
CA GLY A 39 -6.30 15.27 -9.78
C GLY A 39 -5.71 16.29 -8.81
N LEU A 40 -5.42 15.87 -7.58
CA LEU A 40 -4.83 16.75 -6.58
C LEU A 40 -3.49 17.29 -7.11
N SER A 41 -3.31 18.60 -7.05
CA SER A 41 -2.02 19.21 -7.36
C SER A 41 -1.04 18.89 -6.22
N PRO A 42 0.11 18.25 -6.50
CA PRO A 42 1.08 17.93 -5.46
C PRO A 42 1.65 19.22 -4.85
N ARG A 43 1.74 19.29 -3.52
CA ARG A 43 2.53 20.33 -2.85
C ARG A 43 4.01 20.05 -3.12
N ARG A 44 4.81 21.11 -3.31
CA ARG A 44 6.28 20.97 -3.39
C ARG A 44 6.78 20.38 -2.08
N ILE A 45 7.34 19.18 -2.12
CA ILE A 45 8.05 18.58 -0.99
C ILE A 45 9.47 19.15 -0.97
N PRO A 46 9.97 19.68 0.15
CA PRO A 46 11.38 20.03 0.30
C PRO A 46 12.28 18.80 0.12
N ASP A 47 13.41 18.98 -0.56
CA ASP A 47 14.37 17.95 -0.99
C ASP A 47 15.05 17.20 0.19
N GLU A 48 15.00 17.78 1.39
CA GLU A 48 15.63 17.26 2.61
C GLU A 48 15.17 15.84 3.00
N SER A 49 13.98 15.41 2.56
CA SER A 49 13.47 14.07 2.90
C SER A 49 14.16 12.92 2.15
N MET A 50 14.84 13.20 1.03
CA MET A 50 15.46 12.17 0.18
C MET A 50 16.90 11.81 0.60
N ASP A 51 17.62 12.72 1.29
CA ASP A 51 18.99 12.46 1.75
C ASP A 51 19.07 11.44 2.89
N SER A 52 17.97 11.23 3.61
CA SER A 52 17.84 10.16 4.60
C SER A 52 17.78 8.77 3.94
N LEU A 53 17.20 8.69 2.74
CA LEU A 53 17.03 7.45 1.99
C LEU A 53 18.33 7.03 1.27
N LYS A 54 19.16 7.99 0.84
CA LYS A 54 20.45 7.75 0.17
C LYS A 54 21.48 7.05 1.04
N ARG A 55 21.36 7.12 2.37
CA ARG A 55 22.33 6.53 3.32
C ARG A 55 22.12 5.04 3.61
N ILE A 56 21.13 4.39 3.01
CA ILE A 56 20.77 3.02 3.38
C ILE A 56 21.38 2.02 2.40
N THR A 57 22.58 1.56 2.72
CA THR A 57 23.40 0.66 1.86
C THR A 57 23.13 -0.83 2.08
N LYS A 58 22.44 -1.21 3.16
CA LYS A 58 21.84 -2.55 3.37
C LYS A 58 20.62 -2.41 4.26
N PHE A 59 19.46 -2.72 3.72
CA PHE A 59 18.25 -2.77 4.53
C PHE A 59 18.22 -4.10 5.31
N SER A 60 18.07 -4.02 6.63
CA SER A 60 17.57 -5.16 7.41
C SER A 60 16.14 -5.48 6.96
N PHE A 61 15.60 -6.66 7.30
CA PHE A 61 14.22 -7.02 6.99
C PHE A 61 13.21 -5.92 7.41
N ASP A 62 13.40 -5.35 8.61
CA ASP A 62 12.55 -4.27 9.12
C ASP A 62 12.75 -2.96 8.35
N GLY A 63 13.98 -2.67 7.93
CA GLY A 63 14.29 -1.52 7.08
C GLY A 63 13.62 -1.62 5.71
N GLU A 64 13.71 -2.79 5.05
CA GLU A 64 13.06 -3.04 3.76
C GLU A 64 11.54 -2.91 3.90
N MET A 65 10.97 -3.48 4.96
CA MET A 65 9.55 -3.41 5.23
C MET A 65 9.10 -1.97 5.42
N LYS A 66 9.83 -1.17 6.20
CA LYS A 66 9.52 0.25 6.42
C LYS A 66 9.51 1.04 5.12
N VAL A 67 10.53 0.85 4.28
CA VAL A 67 10.63 1.55 2.98
C VAL A 67 9.52 1.13 2.02
N PHE A 68 9.15 -0.15 2.00
CA PHE A 68 8.09 -0.61 1.11
C PHE A 68 6.68 -0.22 1.59
N VAL A 69 6.44 -0.25 2.91
CA VAL A 69 5.11 -0.13 3.51
C VAL A 69 4.81 1.31 3.93
N GLU A 70 5.68 1.93 4.72
CA GLU A 70 5.38 3.20 5.42
C GLU A 70 5.79 4.43 4.61
N VAL A 71 6.99 4.42 4.04
CA VAL A 71 7.57 5.58 3.34
C VAL A 71 6.67 6.11 2.22
N PRO A 72 6.05 5.27 1.36
CA PRO A 72 5.16 5.77 0.29
C PRO A 72 3.94 6.50 0.85
N ILE A 73 3.36 5.98 1.94
CA ILE A 73 2.19 6.60 2.58
C ILE A 73 2.57 7.94 3.21
N GLN A 74 3.70 7.99 3.91
CA GLN A 74 4.22 9.24 4.49
C GLN A 74 4.54 10.28 3.43
N LEU A 75 5.09 9.86 2.29
CA LEU A 75 5.40 10.74 1.17
C LEU A 75 4.11 11.33 0.58
N LEU A 76 3.09 10.50 0.34
CA LEU A 76 1.80 10.95 -0.17
C LEU A 76 1.11 11.93 0.80
N GLU A 77 1.15 11.66 2.10
CA GLU A 77 0.61 12.61 3.10
C GLU A 77 1.36 13.94 3.13
N LYS A 78 2.69 13.92 2.93
CA LYS A 78 3.47 15.16 2.80
C LYS A 78 3.12 15.93 1.53
N MET A 79 2.87 15.24 0.43
CA MET A 79 2.53 15.84 -0.86
C MET A 79 1.12 16.44 -0.89
N PHE A 80 0.16 15.76 -0.28
CA PHE A 80 -1.26 16.04 -0.51
C PHE A 80 -2.02 16.38 0.79
N GLY A 81 -1.37 16.35 1.95
CA GLY A 81 -2.01 16.48 3.27
C GLY A 81 -2.58 15.15 3.76
N GLU A 82 -3.34 15.17 4.85
CA GLU A 82 -4.04 13.97 5.33
C GLU A 82 -5.14 13.55 4.34
N ILE A 83 -4.88 12.48 3.59
CA ILE A 83 -5.77 11.97 2.52
C ILE A 83 -6.66 10.82 3.00
N TRP A 84 -6.31 10.19 4.12
CA TRP A 84 -6.98 8.99 4.63
C TRP A 84 -7.35 9.16 6.10
N SER A 85 -8.52 8.65 6.49
CA SER A 85 -8.84 8.48 7.90
C SER A 85 -7.86 7.49 8.58
N PRO A 86 -7.70 7.55 9.92
CA PRO A 86 -6.80 6.63 10.64
C PRO A 86 -7.06 5.15 10.32
N HIS A 87 -8.34 4.78 10.23
CA HIS A 87 -8.78 3.43 9.91
C HIS A 87 -8.45 3.03 8.46
N GLU A 88 -8.65 3.93 7.48
CA GLU A 88 -8.29 3.66 6.09
C GLU A 88 -6.77 3.53 5.93
N LYS A 89 -6.01 4.39 6.59
CA LYS A 89 -4.55 4.36 6.61
C LYS A 89 -4.04 3.03 7.16
N GLU A 90 -4.59 2.56 8.28
CA GLU A 90 -4.24 1.26 8.85
C GLU A 90 -4.51 0.11 7.87
N ASN A 91 -5.67 0.11 7.19
CA ASN A 91 -5.98 -0.92 6.18
C ASN A 91 -4.99 -0.88 5.01
N ILE A 92 -4.62 0.32 4.56
CA ILE A 92 -3.65 0.52 3.48
C ILE A 92 -2.28 -0.04 3.89
N LEU A 93 -1.81 0.28 5.10
CA LEU A 93 -0.55 -0.22 5.65
C LEU A 93 -0.56 -1.74 5.79
N ASN A 94 -1.62 -2.32 6.34
CA ASN A 94 -1.77 -3.77 6.49
C ASN A 94 -1.75 -4.48 5.14
N ARG A 95 -2.46 -3.96 4.12
CA ARG A 95 -2.42 -4.51 2.76
C ARG A 95 -1.01 -4.47 2.16
N ARG A 96 -0.31 -3.34 2.28
CA ARG A 96 1.09 -3.23 1.79
C ARG A 96 2.02 -4.19 2.52
N LYS A 97 1.84 -4.36 3.83
CA LYS A 97 2.60 -5.30 4.65
C LYS A 97 2.38 -6.75 4.21
N LEU A 98 1.13 -7.13 3.89
CA LEU A 98 0.83 -8.45 3.34
C LEU A 98 1.56 -8.69 2.03
N VAL A 99 1.51 -7.74 1.09
CA VAL A 99 2.21 -7.85 -0.20
C VAL A 99 3.73 -8.00 -0.01
N PHE A 100 4.32 -7.22 0.90
CA PHE A 100 5.75 -7.35 1.23
C PHE A 100 6.08 -8.75 1.75
N LEU A 101 5.32 -9.24 2.73
CA LEU A 101 5.54 -10.55 3.34
C LEU A 101 5.32 -11.70 2.35
N GLU A 102 4.32 -11.60 1.48
CA GLU A 102 4.05 -12.57 0.41
C GLU A 102 5.21 -12.64 -0.58
N ARG A 103 5.78 -11.49 -1.00
CA ARG A 103 7.00 -11.46 -1.83
C ARG A 103 8.17 -12.15 -1.12
N LYS A 104 8.43 -11.82 0.15
CA LYS A 104 9.50 -12.45 0.94
C LYS A 104 9.27 -13.94 1.17
N LEU A 105 8.03 -14.38 1.26
CA LEU A 105 7.67 -15.79 1.37
C LEU A 105 8.02 -16.53 0.07
N THR A 106 7.65 -15.96 -1.09
CA THR A 106 8.01 -16.53 -2.39
C THR A 106 9.52 -16.64 -2.57
N GLU A 107 10.28 -15.60 -2.18
CA GLU A 107 11.76 -15.63 -2.17
C GLU A 107 12.30 -16.74 -1.26
N ALA A 108 11.77 -16.87 -0.04
CA ALA A 108 12.21 -17.90 0.91
C ALA A 108 11.94 -19.33 0.39
N ILE A 109 10.77 -19.56 -0.22
CA ILE A 109 10.42 -20.85 -0.83
C ILE A 109 11.36 -21.15 -2.02
N LYS A 110 11.62 -20.16 -2.88
CA LYS A 110 12.53 -20.31 -4.02
C LYS A 110 13.95 -20.68 -3.60
N ASN A 111 14.38 -20.18 -2.44
CA ASN A 111 15.69 -20.46 -1.86
C ASN A 111 15.69 -21.68 -0.91
N GLU A 112 14.59 -22.44 -0.85
CA GLU A 112 14.41 -23.61 0.02
C GLU A 112 14.60 -23.32 1.53
N ASP A 113 14.46 -22.05 1.94
CA ASP A 113 14.50 -21.65 3.35
C ASP A 113 13.12 -21.83 4.01
N TYR A 114 12.79 -23.10 4.28
CA TYR A 114 11.50 -23.47 4.85
C TYR A 114 11.28 -22.93 6.27
N ARG A 115 12.36 -22.70 7.05
CA ARG A 115 12.26 -22.10 8.39
C ARG A 115 11.77 -20.67 8.29
N LYS A 116 12.36 -19.87 7.40
CA LYS A 116 11.93 -18.49 7.14
C LYS A 116 10.54 -18.47 6.52
N ALA A 117 10.24 -19.36 5.57
CA ALA A 117 8.92 -19.45 4.95
C ALA A 117 7.81 -19.73 5.99
N SER A 118 8.04 -20.64 6.94
CA SER A 118 7.09 -20.95 8.01
C SER A 118 6.79 -19.73 8.89
N ARG A 119 7.83 -18.99 9.31
CA ARG A 119 7.68 -17.75 10.09
C ARG A 119 6.89 -16.68 9.32
N LEU A 120 7.18 -16.50 8.04
CA LEU A 120 6.47 -15.53 7.19
C LEU A 120 4.98 -15.89 7.03
N LYS A 121 4.65 -17.17 6.86
CA LYS A 121 3.24 -17.65 6.81
C LYS A 121 2.48 -17.36 8.10
N GLN A 122 3.12 -17.50 9.27
CA GLN A 122 2.50 -17.17 10.54
C GLN A 122 2.18 -15.68 10.64
N LEU A 123 3.13 -14.80 10.27
CA LEU A 123 2.93 -13.35 10.26
C LEU A 123 1.82 -12.92 9.29
N ILE A 124 1.78 -13.50 8.09
CA ILE A 124 0.71 -13.25 7.10
C ILE A 124 -0.65 -13.62 7.69
N THR A 125 -0.76 -14.80 8.29
CA THR A 125 -2.01 -15.28 8.90
C THR A 125 -2.48 -14.37 10.03
N GLN A 126 -1.56 -13.90 10.89
CA GLN A 126 -1.89 -12.98 11.98
C GLN A 126 -2.46 -11.65 11.46
N ILE A 127 -1.88 -11.09 10.38
CA ILE A 127 -2.36 -9.83 9.79
C ILE A 127 -3.70 -10.05 9.09
N LYS A 128 -3.88 -11.15 8.33
CA LYS A 128 -5.16 -11.47 7.67
C LYS A 128 -6.29 -11.59 8.69
N LYS A 129 -6.08 -12.32 9.79
CA LYS A 129 -7.07 -12.40 10.90
C LYS A 129 -7.45 -11.03 11.47
N LYS A 130 -6.51 -10.10 11.62
CA LYS A 130 -6.82 -8.74 12.08
C LYS A 130 -7.57 -7.90 11.04
N THR A 131 -7.42 -8.22 9.76
CA THR A 131 -8.03 -7.48 8.66
C THR A 131 -9.41 -8.00 8.30
N ASP A 132 -9.64 -9.31 8.49
CA ASP A 132 -10.92 -10.00 8.21
C ASP A 132 -11.94 -9.89 9.36
N VAL A 133 -11.51 -9.49 10.57
CA VAL A 133 -12.42 -9.13 11.67
C VAL A 133 -12.93 -7.71 11.43
N LYS A 134 -13.86 -7.55 10.48
CA LYS A 134 -14.69 -6.37 10.25
C LYS A 134 -16.09 -6.75 9.83
#